data_AF-A0A2T9YVS0-F1
#
_entry.id   AF-A0A2T9YVS0-F1
#
_cell.length_a   1.000
_cell.length_b   1.000
_cell.length_c   1.000
_cell.angle_alpha   90.00
_cell.angle_beta   90.00
_cell.angle_gamma   90.00
#
_symmetry.space_group_name_H-M   'P 1'
#
loop_
_entity.id
_entity.type
_entity.pdbx_description
1 polymer ?
#
loop_
_entity_poly.entity_id
_entity_poly.type
_entity_poly.pdbx_seq_one_letter_code
_entity_poly.pdbx_strand_id
1 'polypeptide(L)'
;MENFNSQFKNKKLKKQAWFIANALTDADFDTQVSRLNNLTENQNHWNWLSAVECDLWSLVKSPVPRFGILTSNNVESVDSRLSLIQKLPVLEIPLSIKKFVCETRFKDFCKASLWEHNLTKYAIKKITNNYAATEIF
;
A
#
# COMPACT_ATOMS: atom_id res chain seq x y z
N MET A 1 -5.30 -11.76 -10.49
CA MET A 1 -6.20 -10.89 -9.72
C MET A 1 -6.23 -9.55 -10.43
N GLU A 2 -7.33 -9.20 -11.08
CA GLU A 2 -7.48 -7.90 -11.75
C GLU A 2 -7.65 -6.81 -10.70
N ASN A 3 -6.89 -5.72 -10.82
CA ASN A 3 -7.04 -4.54 -9.96
C ASN A 3 -7.55 -3.36 -10.80
N PHE A 4 -8.07 -2.33 -10.13
CA PHE A 4 -8.65 -1.16 -10.80
C PHE A 4 -7.70 -0.54 -11.87
N ASN A 5 -6.38 -0.58 -11.61
CA ASN A 5 -5.39 -0.09 -12.55
C ASN A 5 -5.19 -1.01 -13.77
N SER A 6 -5.21 -2.34 -13.60
CA SER A 6 -5.12 -3.26 -14.74
C SER A 6 -6.36 -3.22 -15.62
N GLN A 7 -7.53 -2.96 -15.02
CA GLN A 7 -8.81 -2.87 -15.73
C GLN A 7 -8.90 -1.61 -16.60
N PHE A 8 -8.67 -0.42 -16.02
CA PHE A 8 -8.93 0.84 -16.71
C PHE A 8 -7.68 1.48 -17.32
N LYS A 9 -6.47 1.08 -16.89
CA LYS A 9 -5.15 1.58 -17.37
C LYS A 9 -5.06 3.11 -17.50
N ASN A 10 -5.82 3.85 -16.67
CA ASN A 10 -5.91 5.30 -16.72
C ASN A 10 -5.42 5.92 -15.40
N LYS A 11 -4.39 6.78 -15.50
CA LYS A 11 -3.76 7.41 -14.34
C LYS A 11 -4.70 8.33 -13.55
N LYS A 12 -5.60 9.06 -14.23
CA LYS A 12 -6.56 9.97 -13.56
C LYS A 12 -7.59 9.16 -12.78
N LEU A 13 -8.16 8.12 -13.39
CA LEU A 13 -9.10 7.22 -12.73
C LEU A 13 -8.46 6.50 -11.54
N LYS A 14 -7.24 5.97 -11.71
CA LYS A 14 -6.47 5.35 -10.62
C LYS A 14 -6.30 6.32 -9.44
N LYS A 15 -5.88 7.56 -9.74
CA LYS A 15 -5.67 8.58 -8.71
C LYS A 15 -6.99 8.92 -8.00
N GLN A 16 -8.09 8.99 -8.74
CA GLN A 16 -9.40 9.28 -8.16
C GLN A 16 -9.91 8.13 -7.29
N ALA A 17 -9.80 6.88 -7.75
CA ALA A 17 -10.11 5.69 -6.94
C ALA A 17 -9.28 5.64 -5.64
N TRP A 18 -8.00 6.03 -5.72
CA TRP A 18 -7.14 6.17 -4.55
C TRP A 18 -7.65 7.22 -3.55
N PHE A 19 -8.16 8.36 -4.03
CA PHE A 19 -8.74 9.37 -3.16
C PHE A 19 -10.02 8.89 -2.48
N ILE A 20 -10.91 8.20 -3.21
CA ILE A 20 -12.11 7.59 -2.62
C ILE A 20 -11.72 6.63 -1.48
N ALA A 21 -10.74 5.76 -1.74
CA ALA A 21 -10.30 4.78 -0.78
C ALA A 21 -9.69 5.41 0.49
N ASN A 22 -9.00 6.54 0.37
CA ASN A 22 -8.37 7.27 1.49
C ASN A 22 -9.28 8.33 2.14
N ALA A 23 -10.52 8.48 1.69
CA ALA A 23 -11.43 9.44 2.30
C ALA A 23 -11.64 9.12 3.78
N LEU A 24 -11.58 10.16 4.62
CA LEU A 24 -11.68 10.04 6.08
C LEU A 24 -13.09 10.38 6.60
N THR A 25 -13.94 10.93 5.76
CA THR A 25 -15.32 11.31 6.09
C THR A 25 -16.26 10.88 4.97
N ASP A 26 -17.53 10.60 5.30
CA ASP A 26 -18.52 10.19 4.31
C ASP A 26 -18.74 11.28 3.25
N ALA A 27 -18.75 12.55 3.68
CA ALA A 27 -18.88 13.68 2.77
C ALA A 27 -17.74 13.76 1.74
N ASP A 28 -16.49 13.53 2.17
CA ASP A 28 -15.35 13.47 1.26
C ASP A 28 -15.45 12.26 0.34
N PHE A 29 -15.84 11.09 0.88
CA PHE A 29 -16.04 9.88 0.09
C PHE A 29 -17.04 10.11 -1.05
N ASP A 30 -18.24 10.60 -0.75
CA ASP A 30 -19.29 10.87 -1.73
C ASP A 30 -18.87 11.92 -2.76
N THR A 31 -18.11 12.94 -2.31
CA THR A 31 -17.51 13.94 -3.19
C THR A 31 -16.53 13.31 -4.17
N GLN A 32 -15.65 12.42 -3.70
CA GLN A 32 -14.68 11.74 -4.56
C GLN A 32 -15.35 10.74 -5.52
N VAL A 33 -16.44 10.08 -5.11
CA VAL A 33 -17.24 9.20 -5.97
C VAL A 33 -17.90 10.00 -7.09
N SER A 34 -18.52 11.13 -6.76
CA SER A 34 -19.13 12.03 -7.74
C SER A 34 -18.09 12.51 -8.77
N ARG A 35 -16.89 12.87 -8.31
CA ARG A 35 -15.77 13.23 -9.19
C ARG A 35 -15.33 12.07 -10.09
N LEU A 36 -15.32 10.83 -9.61
CA LEU A 36 -15.00 9.66 -10.44
C LEU A 36 -16.01 9.47 -11.56
N ASN A 37 -17.30 9.60 -11.26
CA ASN A 37 -18.37 9.47 -12.25
C ASN A 37 -18.33 10.57 -13.32
N ASN A 38 -17.85 11.77 -12.95
CA ASN A 38 -17.73 12.89 -13.88
C ASN A 38 -16.46 12.86 -14.75
N LEU A 39 -15.52 11.94 -14.51
CA LEU A 39 -14.26 11.88 -15.27
C LEU A 39 -14.42 11.31 -16.69
N THR A 40 -15.50 10.57 -16.97
CA THR A 40 -15.68 9.86 -18.24
C THR A 40 -17.16 9.60 -18.52
N GLU A 41 -17.64 10.07 -19.67
CA GLU A 41 -19.07 10.05 -20.04
C GLU A 41 -19.66 8.66 -20.37
N ASN A 42 -18.84 7.60 -20.48
CA ASN A 42 -19.28 6.32 -21.05
C ASN A 42 -18.87 5.05 -20.27
N GLN A 43 -18.21 5.18 -19.12
CA GLN A 43 -17.81 4.01 -18.33
C GLN A 43 -18.21 4.18 -16.87
N ASN A 44 -19.03 3.25 -16.40
CA ASN A 44 -19.48 3.22 -15.01
C ASN A 44 -18.38 2.62 -14.11
N HIS A 45 -17.30 3.39 -13.92
CA HIS A 45 -16.14 3.02 -13.12
C HIS A 45 -16.51 2.77 -11.66
N TRP A 46 -17.48 3.51 -11.16
CA TRP A 46 -18.02 3.31 -9.83
C TRP A 46 -18.64 1.92 -9.69
N ASN A 47 -19.49 1.47 -10.62
CA ASN A 47 -20.07 0.12 -10.56
C ASN A 47 -19.03 -0.99 -10.47
N TRP A 48 -17.90 -0.86 -11.18
CA TRP A 48 -16.83 -1.85 -11.06
C TRP A 48 -16.17 -1.81 -9.68
N LEU A 49 -15.93 -0.61 -9.15
CA LEU A 49 -15.28 -0.42 -7.84
C LEU A 49 -16.19 -0.82 -6.68
N SER A 50 -17.48 -0.50 -6.75
CA SER A 50 -18.49 -0.80 -5.75
C SER A 50 -19.07 -2.21 -5.85
N ALA A 51 -18.71 -2.98 -6.88
CA ALA A 51 -18.95 -4.42 -6.93
C ALA A 51 -18.26 -5.16 -5.78
N VAL A 52 -17.19 -4.58 -5.23
CA VAL A 52 -16.58 -5.02 -3.98
C VAL A 52 -17.08 -4.13 -2.85
N GLU A 53 -17.51 -4.75 -1.74
CA GLU A 53 -18.01 -4.04 -0.57
C GLU A 53 -17.01 -2.97 -0.10
N CYS A 54 -17.51 -1.76 0.10
CA CYS A 54 -16.65 -0.58 0.35
C CYS A 54 -15.88 -0.67 1.67
N ASP A 55 -16.39 -1.39 2.66
CA ASP A 55 -15.75 -1.62 3.96
C ASP A 55 -14.43 -2.42 3.87
N LEU A 56 -14.25 -3.18 2.78
CA LEU A 56 -13.04 -3.95 2.51
C LEU A 56 -11.87 -3.07 2.04
N TRP A 57 -12.15 -1.95 1.38
CA TRP A 57 -11.14 -1.14 0.70
C TRP A 57 -11.22 0.37 0.96
N SER A 58 -12.24 0.89 1.65
CA SER A 58 -12.34 2.30 2.04
C SER A 58 -11.96 2.48 3.51
N LEU A 59 -11.21 3.54 3.82
CA LEU A 59 -10.90 3.89 5.21
C LEU A 59 -12.15 4.28 6.00
N VAL A 60 -13.00 5.15 5.44
CA VAL A 60 -14.18 5.65 6.16
C VAL A 60 -15.27 4.59 6.34
N LYS A 61 -15.46 3.68 5.38
CA LYS A 61 -16.48 2.62 5.49
C LYS A 61 -16.02 1.42 6.31
N SER A 62 -14.74 1.36 6.67
CA SER A 62 -14.22 0.19 7.36
C SER A 62 -14.71 0.11 8.81
N PRO A 63 -15.10 -1.09 9.30
CA PRO A 63 -15.51 -1.26 10.70
C PRO A 63 -14.36 -1.15 11.71
N VAL A 64 -13.12 -1.07 11.22
CA VAL A 64 -11.90 -1.01 12.04
C VAL A 64 -11.01 0.11 11.51
N PRO A 65 -10.28 0.86 12.35
CA PRO A 65 -9.27 1.80 11.88
C PRO A 65 -8.19 1.05 11.07
N ARG A 66 -8.21 1.20 9.75
CA ARG A 66 -7.24 0.54 8.86
C ARG A 66 -6.18 1.55 8.40
N PHE A 67 -4.90 1.17 8.48
CA PHE A 67 -3.79 1.95 7.92
C PHE A 67 -2.96 1.07 6.98
N GLY A 68 -2.62 1.57 5.80
CA GLY A 68 -1.68 0.89 4.88
C GLY A 68 -2.23 -0.30 4.07
N ILE A 69 -3.51 -0.63 4.18
CA ILE A 69 -4.18 -1.73 3.47
C ILE A 69 -4.52 -1.47 2.01
N LEU A 70 -4.54 -0.20 1.59
CA LEU A 70 -4.85 0.15 0.20
C LEU A 70 -3.72 -0.25 -0.75
N THR A 71 -2.55 -0.56 -0.18
CA THR A 71 -1.42 -1.08 -0.93
C THR A 71 -1.40 -2.59 -0.80
N SER A 72 -1.36 -3.28 -1.93
CA SER A 72 -1.06 -4.71 -1.98
C SER A 72 0.39 -5.01 -1.61
N ASN A 73 1.25 -3.99 -1.43
CA ASN A 73 2.68 -4.13 -1.14
C ASN A 73 3.01 -5.11 -0.01
N ASN A 74 2.23 -5.09 1.09
CA ASN A 74 2.49 -6.00 2.20
C ASN A 74 2.20 -7.45 1.82
N VAL A 75 1.05 -7.69 1.19
CA VAL A 75 0.65 -9.02 0.72
C VAL A 75 1.59 -9.50 -0.38
N GLU A 76 1.89 -8.67 -1.38
CA GLU A 76 2.84 -8.97 -2.45
C GLU A 76 4.25 -9.24 -1.92
N SER A 77 4.71 -8.51 -0.89
CA SER A 77 6.02 -8.74 -0.30
C SER A 77 6.08 -10.06 0.46
N VAL A 78 5.02 -10.39 1.21
CA VAL A 78 4.93 -11.69 1.89
C VAL A 78 4.84 -12.82 0.87
N ASP A 79 3.96 -12.70 -0.12
CA ASP A 79 3.70 -13.76 -1.09
C ASP A 79 4.92 -14.01 -1.99
N SER A 80 5.59 -12.95 -2.46
CA SER A 80 6.86 -13.10 -3.20
C SER A 80 7.93 -13.80 -2.37
N ARG A 81 8.08 -13.46 -1.09
CA ARG A 81 9.08 -14.04 -0.18
C ARG A 81 8.75 -15.49 0.22
N LEU A 82 7.47 -15.85 0.29
CA LEU A 82 7.01 -17.18 0.67
C LEU A 82 6.70 -18.10 -0.52
N SER A 83 6.67 -17.58 -1.75
CA SER A 83 6.31 -18.33 -2.96
C SER A 83 7.09 -19.63 -3.17
N LEU A 84 8.35 -19.67 -2.74
CA LEU A 84 9.20 -20.87 -2.78
C LEU A 84 8.96 -21.80 -1.59
N ILE A 85 8.63 -21.24 -0.42
CA ILE A 85 8.37 -21.99 0.81
C ILE A 85 7.02 -22.71 0.74
N GLN A 86 6.00 -22.08 0.13
CA GLN A 86 4.66 -22.66 -0.04
C GLN A 86 4.66 -23.96 -0.86
N LYS A 87 5.72 -24.24 -1.63
CA LYS A 87 5.87 -25.46 -2.44
C LYS A 87 6.53 -26.62 -1.70
N LEU A 88 6.95 -26.42 -0.45
CA LEU A 88 7.58 -27.44 0.37
C LEU A 88 6.54 -28.39 0.99
N PRO A 89 6.95 -29.60 1.42
CA PRO A 89 6.10 -30.46 2.23
C PRO A 89 5.54 -29.72 3.45
N VAL A 90 4.31 -30.03 3.84
CA VAL A 90 3.58 -29.31 4.91
C VAL A 90 4.38 -29.20 6.21
N LEU A 91 5.15 -30.24 6.56
CA LEU A 91 5.98 -30.25 7.77
C LEU A 91 7.23 -29.37 7.67
N GLU A 92 7.71 -29.06 6.46
CA GLU A 92 8.89 -28.24 6.21
C GLU A 92 8.57 -26.75 6.10
N ILE A 93 7.31 -26.41 5.81
CA ILE A 93 6.85 -25.02 5.69
C ILE A 93 7.12 -24.23 6.98
N PRO A 94 6.72 -24.68 8.19
CA PRO A 94 6.94 -23.92 9.42
C PRO A 94 8.42 -23.71 9.74
N LEU A 95 9.26 -24.73 9.51
CA LEU A 95 10.70 -24.66 9.73
C LEU A 95 11.37 -23.66 8.77
N SER A 96 10.95 -23.67 7.51
CA SER A 96 11.45 -22.75 6.49
C SER A 96 11.04 -21.31 6.76
N ILE A 97 9.80 -21.08 7.20
CA ILE A 97 9.34 -19.77 7.66
C ILE A 97 10.17 -19.29 8.85
N LYS A 98 10.38 -20.15 9.86
CA LYS A 98 11.18 -19.82 11.05
C LYS A 98 12.60 -19.43 10.66
N LYS A 99 13.28 -20.25 9.84
CA LYS A 99 14.62 -19.98 9.32
C LYS A 99 14.66 -18.62 8.59
N PHE A 100 13.72 -18.39 7.68
CA PHE A 100 13.61 -17.15 6.92
C PHE A 100 13.49 -15.91 7.82
N VAL A 101 12.62 -15.96 8.83
CA VAL A 101 12.43 -14.84 9.78
C VAL A 101 13.72 -14.58 10.56
N CYS A 102 14.34 -15.63 11.12
CA CYS A 102 15.59 -15.50 11.87
C CYS A 102 16.72 -14.90 11.02
N GLU A 103 16.93 -15.40 9.80
CA GLU A 103 17.96 -14.89 8.90
C GLU A 103 17.70 -13.44 8.48
N THR A 104 16.44 -13.08 8.21
CA THR A 104 16.07 -11.71 7.82
C THR A 104 16.34 -10.75 8.98
N ARG A 105 15.89 -11.10 10.19
CA ARG A 105 16.11 -10.27 11.39
C ARG A 105 17.59 -10.14 11.73
N PHE A 106 18.36 -11.21 11.59
CA PHE A 106 19.81 -11.16 11.80
C PHE A 106 20.50 -10.24 10.77
N LYS A 107 20.15 -10.35 9.49
CA LYS A 107 20.69 -9.45 8.44
C LYS A 107 20.34 -7.99 8.70
N ASP A 108 19.11 -7.72 9.13
CA ASP A 108 18.67 -6.36 9.46
C ASP A 108 19.38 -5.83 10.71
N PHE A 109 19.55 -6.67 11.73
CA PHE A 109 20.34 -6.34 12.91
C PHE A 109 21.79 -6.01 12.53
N CYS A 110 22.47 -6.85 11.73
CA CYS A 110 23.84 -6.58 11.29
C CYS A 110 23.94 -5.27 10.49
N LYS A 111 22.94 -4.94 9.66
CA LYS A 111 22.91 -3.66 8.96
C LYS A 111 22.75 -2.49 9.92
N ALA A 112 21.85 -2.62 10.89
CA ALA A 112 21.59 -1.59 11.88
C ALA A 112 22.76 -1.42 12.86
N SER A 113 23.47 -2.49 13.22
CA SER A 113 24.65 -2.42 14.08
C SER A 113 25.83 -1.73 13.39
N LEU A 114 25.86 -1.71 12.05
CA LEU A 114 26.80 -0.93 11.25
C LEU A 114 26.37 0.54 11.08
N TRP A 115 25.19 0.93 11.56
CA TRP A 115 24.79 2.34 11.59
C TRP A 115 25.49 3.03 12.76
N GLU A 116 26.80 3.22 12.65
CA GLU A 116 27.57 4.10 13.51
C GLU A 116 27.23 5.55 13.17
N HIS A 117 26.59 6.27 14.12
CA HIS A 117 26.36 7.73 14.20
C HIS A 117 25.95 8.51 12.93
N ASN A 118 25.72 7.83 11.79
CA ASN A 118 25.51 8.41 10.49
C ASN A 118 24.06 8.18 10.08
N LEU A 119 23.39 9.28 9.74
CA LEU A 119 22.05 9.24 9.17
C LEU A 119 22.08 8.46 7.85
N THR A 120 21.07 7.61 7.62
CA THR A 120 20.93 6.92 6.34
C THR A 120 20.80 7.94 5.20
N LYS A 121 21.23 7.58 3.97
CA LYS A 121 21.07 8.45 2.78
C LYS A 121 19.61 8.93 2.61
N TYR A 122 18.64 8.08 2.97
CA TYR A 122 17.23 8.43 2.96
C TYR A 122 16.88 9.49 4.03
N ALA A 123 17.35 9.30 5.26
CA ALA A 123 17.15 10.25 6.36
C ALA A 123 17.79 11.61 6.04
N ILE A 124 19.03 11.62 5.53
CA ILE A 124 19.71 12.83 5.05
C ILE A 124 18.85 13.52 3.99
N LYS A 125 18.43 12.81 2.94
CA LYS A 125 17.59 13.37 1.87
C LYS A 125 16.27 13.95 2.38
N LYS A 126 15.61 13.29 3.33
CA LYS A 126 14.37 13.77 3.94
C LYS A 126 14.58 15.04 4.77
N ILE A 127 15.66 15.08 5.54
CA ILE A 127 16.06 16.26 6.32
C ILE A 127 16.36 17.43 5.37
N THR A 128 17.20 17.24 4.36
CA THR A 128 17.56 18.28 3.38
C THR A 128 16.32 18.81 2.65
N ASN A 129 15.40 17.95 2.24
CA ASN A 129 14.17 18.37 1.58
C ASN A 129 13.23 19.17 2.50
N ASN A 130 13.22 18.90 3.81
CA ASN A 130 12.45 19.69 4.76
C ASN A 130 13.11 21.07 5.00
N TYR A 131 14.44 21.13 5.16
CA TYR A 131 15.14 22.42 5.32
C TYR A 131 15.03 23.31 4.07
N ALA A 132 15.17 22.74 2.87
CA ALA A 132 14.98 23.47 1.61
C ALA A 132 13.55 24.02 1.42
N ALA A 133 12.55 23.41 2.07
CA ALA A 133 11.17 23.91 2.07
C ALA A 133 10.93 25.02 3.13
N THR A 134 11.86 25.20 4.08
CA THR A 134 11.74 26.18 5.17
C THR A 134 12.43 27.51 4.85
N GLU A 135 13.41 27.52 3.94
CA GLU A 135 14.13 28.73 3.48
C GLU A 135 13.43 29.50 2.33
N ILE A 136 12.17 29.19 2.02
CA ILE A 136 11.37 29.85 0.95
C ILE A 136 10.37 30.88 1.53
N PHE A 137 10.59 31.36 2.75
CA PHE A 137 9.83 32.50 3.32
C PHE A 137 10.74 33.68 3.65
#